data_AF-K6X8P9-F1
#
_entry.id   AF-K6X8P9-F1
#
_cell.length_a   1.000
_cell.length_b   1.000
_cell.length_c   1.000
_cell.angle_alpha   90.00
_cell.angle_beta   90.00
_cell.angle_gamma   90.00
#
_symmetry.space_group_name_H-M   'P 1'
#
loop_
_entity.id
_entity.type
_entity.pdbx_description
1 polymer ?
#
loop_
_entity_poly.entity_id
_entity_poly.type
_entity_poly.pdbx_seq_one_letter_code
_entity_poly.pdbx_strand_id
1 'polypeptide(L)'
;MSALPRPFGSDLPTAPQQTTQADDTTAGNSLAGNRASGPAAGSGLLRGRPNGLAALRRVEIELLMRYAEAVGHGHLAPASVPVSEGSAVHVDGVDAARTLFVEAHAYRDTLDRAQLDLVVQDLFKLALVARANPQGRSVLLLGGHAAAQSLSQMRRRVPSLAEVEIVVVS
;
A
#
# COMPACT_ATOMS: atom_id res chain seq x y z
N MET A 1 -52.56 54.47 -30.85
CA MET A 1 -52.84 53.51 -29.76
C MET A 1 -51.52 53.36 -28.99
N SER A 2 -51.11 54.32 -28.15
CA SER A 2 -51.47 54.52 -26.73
C SER A 2 -51.26 53.25 -25.87
N ALA A 3 -50.54 53.20 -24.75
CA ALA A 3 -49.58 54.07 -24.08
C ALA A 3 -48.93 53.24 -22.92
N LEU A 4 -47.59 53.26 -22.79
CA LEU A 4 -46.68 53.28 -21.61
C LEU A 4 -47.05 52.56 -20.25
N PRO A 5 -46.23 52.61 -19.17
CA PRO A 5 -45.30 51.55 -18.72
C PRO A 5 -45.51 51.18 -17.22
N ARG A 6 -44.68 50.35 -16.58
CA ARG A 6 -44.18 50.55 -15.18
C ARG A 6 -42.90 49.76 -14.86
N PRO A 7 -41.93 50.36 -14.12
CA PRO A 7 -40.76 49.72 -13.50
C PRO A 7 -41.04 49.35 -12.03
N PHE A 8 -40.12 48.64 -11.36
CA PHE A 8 -39.83 48.55 -9.90
C PHE A 8 -39.04 47.23 -9.68
N GLY A 9 -38.02 47.10 -8.85
CA GLY A 9 -37.36 47.97 -7.89
C GLY A 9 -36.20 47.18 -7.29
N SER A 10 -35.07 47.85 -7.10
CA SER A 10 -33.85 47.34 -6.49
C SER A 10 -33.79 47.80 -5.04
N ASP A 11 -33.73 46.88 -4.09
CA ASP A 11 -33.38 47.18 -2.69
C ASP A 11 -32.53 46.05 -2.10
N LEU A 12 -31.23 46.34 -1.94
CA LEU A 12 -30.27 45.57 -1.16
C LEU A 12 -30.35 46.07 0.29
N PRO A 13 -30.49 45.21 1.31
CA PRO A 13 -30.36 45.63 2.70
C PRO A 13 -28.88 45.76 3.11
N THR A 14 -28.54 46.98 3.51
CA THR A 14 -27.37 47.38 4.29
C THR A 14 -27.31 46.63 5.62
N ALA A 15 -26.19 45.94 5.91
CA ALA A 15 -25.92 45.38 7.23
C ALA A 15 -25.32 46.45 8.17
N PRO A 16 -25.73 46.51 9.46
CA PRO A 16 -25.21 47.47 10.42
C PRO A 16 -23.88 47.05 11.05
N GLN A 17 -23.03 48.04 11.33
CA GLN A 17 -21.91 47.94 12.27
C GLN A 17 -22.38 48.09 13.72
N GLN A 18 -21.81 47.32 14.65
CA GLN A 18 -21.66 47.74 16.05
C GLN A 18 -20.51 47.01 16.75
N THR A 19 -19.64 47.81 17.36
CA THR A 19 -18.56 47.54 18.32
C THR A 19 -19.06 47.16 19.71
N THR A 20 -18.41 46.23 20.44
CA THR A 20 -17.66 46.48 21.70
C THR A 20 -17.14 45.21 22.40
N GLN A 21 -15.87 45.30 22.84
CA GLN A 21 -15.22 44.86 24.10
C GLN A 21 -15.35 43.44 24.71
N ALA A 22 -14.17 42.83 24.83
CA ALA A 22 -13.55 42.06 25.93
C ALA A 22 -14.43 41.28 26.92
N ASP A 23 -14.16 39.96 27.03
CA ASP A 23 -13.76 39.41 28.32
C ASP A 23 -12.87 38.18 28.21
N ASP A 24 -12.01 38.09 29.22
CA ASP A 24 -10.87 37.22 29.43
C ASP A 24 -11.32 35.85 29.96
N THR A 25 -11.03 34.75 29.25
CA THR A 25 -11.00 33.40 29.87
C THR A 25 -10.08 32.45 29.10
N THR A 26 -8.84 32.38 29.56
CA THR A 26 -8.10 31.15 29.88
C THR A 26 -8.52 29.86 29.18
N ALA A 27 -7.79 29.49 28.13
CA ALA A 27 -7.17 28.16 27.97
C ALA A 27 -6.34 28.16 26.68
N GLY A 28 -5.13 28.70 26.76
CA GLY A 28 -4.09 28.33 25.80
C GLY A 28 -3.80 26.85 25.96
N ASN A 29 -4.10 26.05 24.94
CA ASN A 29 -3.40 24.79 24.73
C ASN A 29 -2.83 24.82 23.31
N SER A 30 -1.77 25.62 23.18
CA SER A 30 -0.80 25.50 22.10
C SER A 30 -0.40 24.04 21.98
N LEU A 31 -0.80 23.41 20.87
CA LEU A 31 0.06 22.69 19.94
C LEU A 31 1.44 22.31 20.50
N ALA A 32 1.45 21.47 21.54
CA ALA A 32 2.62 20.73 21.98
C ALA A 32 2.64 19.45 21.15
N GLY A 33 3.66 19.36 20.30
CA GLY A 33 3.78 18.29 19.32
C GLY A 33 3.85 16.92 19.96
N ASN A 34 2.80 16.13 19.75
CA ASN A 34 2.91 14.68 19.78
C ASN A 34 3.37 14.21 18.40
N ARG A 35 4.66 14.44 18.11
CA ARG A 35 5.42 13.51 17.29
C ARG A 35 5.50 12.21 18.08
N ALA A 36 4.47 11.39 17.97
CA ALA A 36 4.62 9.97 18.19
C ALA A 36 5.52 9.48 17.06
N SER A 37 6.83 9.54 17.31
CA SER A 37 7.82 8.70 16.67
C SER A 37 7.32 7.27 16.82
N GLY A 38 6.60 6.78 15.81
CA GLY A 38 6.28 5.37 15.70
C GLY A 38 7.60 4.60 15.70
N PRO A 39 7.69 3.46 16.40
CA PRO A 39 8.88 2.66 16.30
C PRO A 39 8.96 2.22 14.84
N ALA A 40 10.03 2.63 14.16
CA ALA A 40 10.56 1.81 13.09
C ALA A 40 10.74 0.43 13.71
N ALA A 41 9.82 -0.47 13.43
CA ALA A 41 9.91 -1.88 13.81
C ALA A 41 11.01 -2.48 12.94
N GLY A 42 12.24 -2.12 13.29
CA GLY A 42 13.43 -2.77 12.81
C GLY A 42 13.34 -4.22 13.22
N SER A 43 13.11 -5.08 12.24
CA SER A 43 14.01 -6.20 11.91
C SER A 43 14.84 -6.70 13.10
N GLY A 44 14.15 -7.15 14.14
CA GLY A 44 14.75 -7.63 15.36
C GLY A 44 14.70 -9.14 15.39
N LEU A 45 15.40 -9.83 14.47
CA LEU A 45 15.69 -11.28 14.59
C LEU A 45 16.73 -11.83 13.59
N LEU A 46 17.70 -11.02 13.15
CA LEU A 46 18.89 -11.53 12.45
C LEU A 46 20.16 -10.96 13.07
N ARG A 47 20.56 -11.56 14.20
CA ARG A 47 21.95 -11.49 14.66
C ARG A 47 22.84 -12.10 13.57
N GLY A 48 23.53 -11.23 12.83
CA GLY A 48 24.77 -11.59 12.13
C GLY A 48 24.69 -11.72 10.61
N ARG A 49 24.61 -10.58 9.91
CA ARG A 49 25.51 -10.13 8.82
C ARG A 49 24.76 -9.16 7.88
N PRO A 50 25.10 -7.85 7.88
CA PRO A 50 24.42 -6.85 7.04
C PRO A 50 24.50 -7.16 5.54
N ASN A 51 25.49 -7.96 5.11
CA ASN A 51 25.68 -8.36 3.72
C ASN A 51 24.64 -9.38 3.21
N GLY A 52 24.02 -10.15 4.11
CA GLY A 52 23.05 -11.20 3.72
C GLY A 52 21.74 -10.62 3.21
N LEU A 53 21.21 -9.61 3.90
CA LEU A 53 19.95 -8.96 3.52
C LEU A 53 20.08 -8.15 2.23
N ALA A 54 21.19 -7.42 2.08
CA ALA A 54 21.46 -6.67 0.85
C ALA A 54 21.65 -7.60 -0.36
N ALA A 55 22.29 -8.76 -0.18
CA ALA A 55 22.42 -9.77 -1.22
C ALA A 55 21.06 -10.39 -1.59
N LEU A 56 20.24 -10.74 -0.60
CA LEU A 56 18.88 -11.25 -0.83
C LEU A 56 18.02 -10.25 -1.59
N ARG A 57 18.01 -8.97 -1.17
CA ARG A 57 17.23 -7.94 -1.88
C ARG A 57 17.68 -7.75 -3.33
N ARG A 58 18.96 -7.91 -3.66
CA ARG A 58 19.41 -7.87 -5.07
C ARG A 58 18.82 -9.00 -5.89
N VAL A 59 18.77 -10.22 -5.34
CA VAL A 59 18.18 -11.38 -6.02
C VAL A 59 16.67 -11.20 -6.20
N GLU A 60 15.99 -10.60 -5.23
CA GLU A 60 14.55 -10.32 -5.32
C GLU A 60 14.23 -9.27 -6.38
N ILE A 61 15.04 -8.21 -6.47
CA ILE A 61 14.95 -7.23 -7.58
C ILE A 61 15.18 -7.93 -8.92
N GLU A 62 16.16 -8.82 -9.01
CA GLU A 62 16.42 -9.57 -10.25
C GLU A 62 15.24 -10.48 -10.64
N LEU A 63 14.63 -11.19 -9.69
CA LEU A 63 13.42 -12.00 -9.90
C LEU A 63 12.27 -11.15 -10.45
N LEU A 64 12.07 -9.97 -9.86
CA LEU A 64 11.03 -9.03 -10.23
C LEU A 64 11.25 -8.47 -11.64
N MET A 65 12.49 -8.13 -12.01
CA MET A 65 12.83 -7.68 -13.36
C MET A 65 12.64 -8.78 -14.41
N ARG A 66 13.10 -10.01 -14.14
CA ARG A 66 12.91 -11.15 -15.03
C ARG A 66 11.43 -11.48 -15.24
N TYR A 67 10.65 -11.44 -14.17
CA TYR A 67 9.21 -11.64 -14.26
C TYR A 67 8.53 -10.55 -15.08
N ALA A 68 8.85 -9.28 -14.81
CA ALA A 68 8.31 -8.13 -15.55
C ALA A 68 8.56 -8.27 -17.06
N GLU A 69 9.79 -8.61 -17.45
CA GLU A 69 10.16 -8.87 -18.85
C GLU A 69 9.33 -10.02 -19.44
N ALA A 70 9.23 -11.15 -18.73
CA ALA A 70 8.50 -12.33 -19.19
C ALA A 70 7.00 -12.08 -19.41
N VAL A 71 6.38 -11.19 -18.64
CA VAL A 71 4.97 -10.84 -18.78
C VAL A 71 4.72 -9.57 -19.62
N GLY A 72 5.76 -9.00 -20.24
CA GLY A 72 5.64 -7.84 -21.12
C GLY A 72 5.40 -6.51 -20.40
N HIS A 73 5.72 -6.42 -19.11
CA HIS A 73 5.68 -5.17 -18.34
C HIS A 73 7.07 -4.52 -18.33
N GLY A 74 7.17 -3.29 -18.85
CA GLY A 74 8.47 -2.62 -19.03
C GLY A 74 9.16 -2.23 -17.71
N HIS A 75 8.41 -1.81 -16.69
CA HIS A 75 8.96 -1.45 -15.40
C HIS A 75 7.98 -1.73 -14.27
N LEU A 76 8.46 -2.39 -13.22
CA LEU A 76 7.78 -2.54 -11.94
C LEU A 76 8.59 -1.77 -10.89
N ALA A 77 7.89 -0.96 -10.09
CA ALA A 77 8.52 -0.16 -9.04
C ALA A 77 7.84 -0.40 -7.69
N PRO A 78 8.57 -0.35 -6.57
CA PRO A 78 7.97 -0.38 -5.25
C PRO A 78 6.94 0.75 -5.08
N ALA A 79 5.78 0.43 -4.51
CA ALA A 79 4.72 1.41 -4.33
C ALA A 79 3.91 1.19 -3.05
N SER A 80 3.27 2.26 -2.58
CA SER A 80 2.23 2.20 -1.55
C SER A 80 0.86 2.13 -2.24
N VAL A 81 0.13 1.04 -2.01
CA VAL A 81 -1.15 0.71 -2.65
C VAL A 81 -2.28 0.93 -1.65
N PRO A 82 -3.22 1.86 -1.89
CA PRO A 82 -4.39 2.04 -1.04
C PRO A 82 -5.26 0.78 -1.01
N VAL A 83 -5.74 0.38 0.17
CA VAL A 83 -6.61 -0.80 0.35
C VAL A 83 -7.93 -0.48 1.05
N SER A 84 -7.99 0.62 1.79
CA SER A 84 -9.20 1.21 2.38
C SER A 84 -8.96 2.69 2.67
N GLU A 85 -9.99 3.42 3.09
CA GLU A 85 -9.82 4.82 3.48
C GLU A 85 -8.73 4.97 4.55
N GLY A 86 -7.72 5.77 4.24
CA GLY A 86 -6.58 6.05 5.12
C GLY A 86 -5.56 4.93 5.29
N SER A 87 -5.72 3.76 4.64
CA SER A 87 -4.79 2.63 4.77
C SER A 87 -4.15 2.24 3.44
N ALA A 88 -2.87 1.91 3.49
CA ALA A 88 -2.11 1.46 2.33
C ALA A 88 -1.14 0.32 2.69
N VAL A 89 -0.81 -0.47 1.68
CA VAL A 89 0.10 -1.61 1.77
C VAL A 89 1.30 -1.35 0.85
N HIS A 90 2.50 -1.59 1.34
CA HIS A 90 3.71 -1.53 0.51
C HIS A 90 3.89 -2.84 -0.24
N VAL A 91 4.14 -2.73 -1.55
CA VAL A 91 4.35 -3.84 -2.48
C VAL A 91 5.68 -3.63 -3.19
N ASP A 92 6.49 -4.69 -3.32
CA ASP A 92 7.83 -4.63 -3.92
C ASP A 92 7.82 -4.20 -5.40
N GLY A 93 6.77 -4.52 -6.17
CA GLY A 93 6.63 -4.12 -7.57
C GLY A 93 5.20 -3.82 -8.00
N VAL A 94 4.99 -2.66 -8.60
CA VAL A 94 3.72 -2.25 -9.22
C VAL A 94 4.00 -1.61 -10.58
N ASP A 95 3.21 -1.94 -11.59
CA ASP A 95 3.30 -1.31 -12.90
C ASP A 95 2.62 0.08 -12.90
N ALA A 96 2.97 0.92 -13.87
CA ALA A 96 2.42 2.28 -13.96
C ALA A 96 0.89 2.32 -14.08
N ALA A 97 0.29 1.31 -14.74
CA ALA A 97 -1.15 1.21 -14.92
C ALA A 97 -1.88 0.60 -13.71
N ARG A 98 -1.15 0.14 -12.68
CA ARG A 98 -1.71 -0.55 -11.49
C ARG A 98 -2.55 -1.77 -11.85
N THR A 99 -2.10 -2.50 -12.86
CA THR A 99 -2.70 -3.76 -13.33
C THR A 99 -1.94 -4.99 -12.83
N LEU A 100 -0.72 -4.80 -12.29
CA LEU A 100 0.11 -5.87 -11.76
C LEU A 100 0.78 -5.44 -10.45
N PHE A 101 0.66 -6.29 -9.43
CA PHE A 101 1.18 -6.10 -8.08
C PHE A 101 2.00 -7.33 -7.67
N VAL A 102 3.24 -7.14 -7.23
CA VAL A 102 4.21 -8.22 -7.06
C VAL A 102 4.96 -8.09 -5.73
N GLU A 103 4.96 -9.17 -4.94
CA GLU A 103 5.94 -9.37 -3.85
C GLU A 103 6.94 -10.45 -4.26
N ALA A 104 8.22 -10.29 -3.92
CA ALA A 104 9.27 -11.19 -4.37
C ALA A 104 10.13 -11.71 -3.22
N HIS A 105 10.34 -13.03 -3.17
CA HIS A 105 11.28 -13.66 -2.25
C HIS A 105 12.27 -14.57 -2.97
N ALA A 106 13.55 -14.41 -2.66
CA ALA A 106 14.63 -15.19 -3.27
C ALA A 106 14.76 -16.64 -2.75
N TYR A 107 13.79 -17.12 -1.96
CA TYR A 107 13.84 -18.46 -1.37
C TYR A 107 13.69 -19.54 -2.45
N ARG A 108 14.69 -20.44 -2.51
CA ARG A 108 14.74 -21.55 -3.47
C ARG A 108 14.32 -22.88 -2.84
N ASP A 109 14.78 -23.10 -1.62
CA ASP A 109 14.55 -24.32 -0.84
C ASP A 109 13.27 -24.24 0.00
N THR A 110 12.97 -25.31 0.73
CA THR A 110 11.86 -25.34 1.69
C THR A 110 11.98 -24.18 2.69
N LEU A 111 10.86 -23.49 2.92
CA LEU A 111 10.82 -22.38 3.86
C LEU A 111 10.95 -22.90 5.30
N ASP A 112 11.88 -22.32 6.06
CA ASP A 112 11.84 -22.45 7.51
C ASP A 112 10.66 -21.65 8.09
N ARG A 113 10.45 -21.75 9.41
CA ARG A 113 9.32 -21.08 10.07
C ARG A 113 9.37 -19.56 9.92
N ALA A 114 10.54 -18.94 10.05
CA ALA A 114 10.66 -17.49 9.99
C ALA A 114 10.45 -16.98 8.57
N GLN A 115 10.99 -17.68 7.58
CA GLN A 115 10.77 -17.39 6.17
C GLN A 115 9.29 -17.58 5.79
N LEU A 116 8.67 -18.65 6.27
CA LEU A 116 7.25 -18.90 6.07
C LEU A 116 6.41 -17.75 6.64
N ASP A 117 6.64 -17.34 7.88
CA ASP A 117 5.88 -16.24 8.51
C ASP A 117 5.97 -14.94 7.69
N LEU A 118 7.14 -14.62 7.13
CA LEU A 118 7.32 -13.46 6.24
C LEU A 118 6.55 -13.59 4.92
N VAL A 119 6.68 -14.73 4.24
CA VAL A 119 5.99 -14.98 2.97
C VAL A 119 4.47 -15.00 3.16
N VAL A 120 3.99 -15.50 4.29
CA VAL A 120 2.57 -15.51 4.66
C VAL A 120 2.05 -14.09 4.88
N GLN A 121 2.83 -13.24 5.55
CA GLN A 121 2.48 -11.83 5.70
C GLN A 121 2.30 -11.14 4.34
N ASP A 122 3.21 -11.38 3.40
CA ASP A 122 3.16 -10.78 2.06
C ASP A 122 2.04 -11.37 1.19
N LEU A 123 1.67 -12.64 1.39
CA LEU A 123 0.45 -13.22 0.81
C LEU A 123 -0.82 -12.51 1.30
N PHE A 124 -0.92 -12.21 2.59
CA PHE A 124 -2.08 -11.47 3.12
C PHE A 124 -2.13 -10.03 2.59
N LYS A 125 -0.98 -9.36 2.47
CA LYS A 125 -0.87 -8.05 1.80
C LYS A 125 -1.43 -8.11 0.38
N LEU A 126 -0.96 -9.05 -0.42
CA LEU A 126 -1.39 -9.21 -1.81
C LEU A 126 -2.87 -9.57 -1.95
N ALA A 127 -3.43 -10.33 -1.01
CA ALA A 127 -4.87 -10.61 -0.98
C ALA A 127 -5.69 -9.35 -0.67
N LEU A 128 -5.23 -8.47 0.22
CA LEU A 128 -5.87 -7.16 0.44
C LEU A 128 -5.79 -6.28 -0.81
N VAL A 129 -4.63 -6.26 -1.47
CA VAL A 129 -4.43 -5.52 -2.73
C VAL A 129 -5.35 -6.05 -3.83
N ALA A 130 -5.48 -7.37 -3.97
CA ALA A 130 -6.36 -8.00 -4.98
C ALA A 130 -7.82 -7.57 -4.79
N ARG A 131 -8.30 -7.50 -3.55
CA ARG A 131 -9.67 -7.05 -3.23
C ARG A 131 -9.90 -5.58 -3.54
N ALA A 132 -8.92 -4.74 -3.25
CA ALA A 132 -9.00 -3.31 -3.53
C ALA A 132 -8.84 -3.00 -5.03
N ASN A 133 -8.18 -3.89 -5.79
CA ASN A 133 -7.87 -3.74 -7.20
C ASN A 133 -8.30 -4.99 -7.99
N PRO A 134 -9.61 -5.29 -8.08
CA PRO A 134 -10.10 -6.58 -8.61
C PRO A 134 -9.84 -6.80 -10.11
N GLN A 135 -9.46 -5.76 -10.84
CA GLN A 135 -9.06 -5.85 -12.25
C GLN A 135 -7.55 -6.11 -12.41
N GLY A 136 -6.77 -5.96 -11.34
CA GLY A 136 -5.33 -6.19 -11.34
C GLY A 136 -4.97 -7.61 -10.94
N ARG A 137 -3.74 -8.01 -11.28
CA ARG A 137 -3.16 -9.29 -10.90
C ARG A 137 -2.25 -9.12 -9.68
N SER A 138 -2.46 -9.93 -8.65
CA SER A 138 -1.58 -10.00 -7.48
C SER A 138 -0.72 -11.25 -7.54
N VAL A 139 0.60 -11.10 -7.47
CA VAL A 139 1.57 -12.17 -7.73
C VAL A 139 2.62 -12.24 -6.62
N LEU A 140 2.85 -13.43 -6.10
CA LEU A 140 3.99 -13.74 -5.24
C LEU A 140 5.04 -14.49 -6.06
N LEU A 141 6.25 -13.92 -6.16
CA LEU A 141 7.40 -14.57 -6.80
C LEU A 141 8.24 -15.32 -5.77
N LEU A 142 8.61 -16.55 -6.11
CA LEU A 142 9.53 -17.38 -5.33
C LEU A 142 10.69 -17.85 -6.22
N GLY A 143 11.88 -17.95 -5.63
CA GLY A 143 13.08 -18.41 -6.32
C GLY A 143 13.15 -19.91 -6.60
N GLY A 144 12.22 -20.72 -6.07
CA GLY A 144 12.23 -22.16 -6.29
C GLY A 144 10.93 -22.88 -5.94
N HIS A 145 10.76 -24.07 -6.51
CA HIS A 145 9.57 -24.90 -6.36
C HIS A 145 9.39 -25.43 -4.93
N ALA A 146 10.48 -25.73 -4.23
CA ALA A 146 10.41 -26.22 -2.85
C ALA A 146 9.81 -25.16 -1.91
N ALA A 147 10.20 -23.89 -2.07
CA ALA A 147 9.59 -22.76 -1.36
C ALA A 147 8.09 -22.66 -1.63
N ALA A 148 7.67 -22.75 -2.90
CA ALA A 148 6.26 -22.72 -3.29
C ALA A 148 5.45 -23.87 -2.67
N GLN A 149 6.04 -25.07 -2.60
CA GLN A 149 5.40 -26.23 -1.99
C GLN A 149 5.17 -26.04 -0.49
N SER A 150 6.04 -25.32 0.23
CA SER A 150 5.86 -25.00 1.66
C SER A 150 4.56 -24.24 1.96
N LEU A 151 4.01 -23.51 0.97
CA LEU A 151 2.78 -22.72 1.12
C LEU A 151 1.49 -23.51 0.84
N SER A 152 1.61 -24.71 0.26
CA SER A 152 0.49 -25.47 -0.29
C SER A 152 -0.58 -25.85 0.75
N GLN A 153 -0.16 -26.29 1.94
CA GLN A 153 -1.08 -26.67 3.02
C GLN A 153 -1.86 -25.46 3.54
N MET A 154 -1.19 -24.33 3.69
CA MET A 154 -1.83 -23.10 4.17
C MET A 154 -2.84 -22.57 3.16
N ARG A 155 -2.49 -22.51 1.87
CA ARG A 155 -3.39 -22.00 0.83
C ARG A 155 -4.70 -22.78 0.75
N ARG A 156 -4.67 -24.09 1.04
CA ARG A 156 -5.89 -24.91 1.14
C ARG A 156 -6.78 -24.55 2.34
N ARG A 157 -6.20 -24.02 3.42
CA ARG A 157 -6.91 -23.66 4.65
C ARG A 157 -7.43 -22.22 4.63
N VAL A 158 -6.87 -21.36 3.79
CA VAL A 158 -7.21 -19.93 3.72
C VAL A 158 -7.67 -19.59 2.30
N PRO A 159 -8.97 -19.75 1.99
CA PRO A 159 -9.49 -19.57 0.63
C PRO A 159 -9.25 -18.19 0.04
N SER A 160 -9.14 -17.14 0.86
CA SER A 160 -8.83 -15.78 0.41
C SER A 160 -7.45 -15.65 -0.24
N LEU A 161 -6.54 -16.59 0.00
CA LEU A 161 -5.23 -16.62 -0.66
C LEU A 161 -5.30 -17.27 -2.06
N ALA A 162 -6.46 -17.74 -2.51
CA ALA A 162 -6.66 -18.23 -3.87
C ALA A 162 -6.53 -17.09 -4.90
N GLU A 163 -6.83 -15.86 -4.50
CA GLU A 163 -6.77 -14.64 -5.31
C GLU A 163 -5.34 -14.22 -5.69
N VAL A 164 -4.32 -14.78 -5.02
CA VAL A 164 -2.90 -14.50 -5.29
C VAL A 164 -2.29 -15.61 -6.13
N GLU A 165 -1.65 -15.22 -7.24
CA GLU A 165 -0.88 -16.10 -8.10
C GLU A 165 0.50 -16.36 -7.47
N ILE A 166 0.93 -17.62 -7.38
CA ILE A 166 2.28 -17.97 -6.91
C ILE A 166 3.07 -18.42 -8.14
N VAL A 167 4.13 -17.68 -8.47
CA VAL A 167 4.99 -17.95 -9.63
C VAL A 167 6.39 -18.28 -9.14
N VAL A 168 6.97 -19.33 -9.72
CA VAL A 168 8.37 -19.67 -9.51
C VAL A 168 9.17 -19.14 -10.69
N VAL A 169 10.21 -18.34 -10.41
CA VAL A 169 11.11 -17.80 -11.42
C VAL A 169 12.49 -18.42 -11.19
N SER A 170 12.91 -19.28 -12.12
CA SER A 170 14.18 -20.04 -12.08
C SER A 170 15.22 -19.44 -13.02
#